data_AF-E3T6X5-F1
#
_entry.id   AF-E3T6X5-F1
#
_cell.length_a   1.000
_cell.length_b   1.000
_cell.length_c   1.000
_cell.angle_alpha   90.00
_cell.angle_beta   90.00
_cell.angle_gamma   90.00
#
_symmetry.space_group_name_H-M   'P 1'
#
loop_
_entity.id
_entity.type
_entity.pdbx_description
1 polymer ?
#
loop_
_entity_poly.entity_id
_entity_poly.type
_entity_poly.pdbx_seq_one_letter_code
_entity_poly.pdbx_strand_id
1 'polypeptide(L)'
;MFAMTAGLMLRRVASAVPDLTLGVSYLTTWISPGAFGARSLHYLTLMALLEFVVIHSAVFMGAVAVGEAPRSTRTALIVGLAVFYSIFVVGFALGLGAWWPVSAFWLLTLNRLTGVLFSTAPSGQEKDAMGRDWATSMALYIGWAFVTVFAPVPRLGITAAVAASNRVPGTGLWIDEPFRLVAFGAAYYLSRGVLELFDPFAPAAASISPVV
;
A
#
# COMPACT_ATOMS: atom_id res chain seq x y z
N MET A 1 -16.61 -28.24 -10.74
CA MET A 1 -15.49 -27.53 -11.41
C MET A 1 -15.80 -26.06 -11.66
N PHE A 2 -16.91 -25.71 -12.33
CA PHE A 2 -17.29 -24.31 -12.65
C PHE A 2 -17.50 -23.36 -11.45
N ALA A 3 -18.09 -23.84 -10.35
CA ALA A 3 -18.30 -23.03 -9.14
C ALA A 3 -17.01 -22.69 -8.39
N MET A 4 -15.99 -23.54 -8.49
CA MET A 4 -14.71 -23.38 -7.80
C MET A 4 -13.84 -22.30 -8.47
N THR A 5 -13.89 -22.20 -9.81
CA THR A 5 -13.26 -21.12 -10.59
C THR A 5 -13.96 -19.77 -10.37
N ALA A 6 -15.29 -19.75 -10.28
CA ALA A 6 -16.04 -18.51 -10.01
C ALA A 6 -15.71 -17.92 -8.63
N GLY A 7 -15.60 -18.76 -7.59
CA GLY A 7 -15.24 -18.32 -6.24
C GLY A 7 -13.83 -17.73 -6.12
N LEU A 8 -12.86 -18.33 -6.82
CA LEU A 8 -11.49 -17.81 -6.89
C LEU A 8 -11.43 -16.47 -7.63
N MET A 9 -12.12 -16.36 -8.76
CA MET A 9 -12.19 -15.12 -9.53
C MET A 9 -12.84 -13.99 -8.73
N LEU A 10 -13.94 -14.27 -8.01
CA LEU A 10 -14.61 -13.28 -7.16
C LEU A 10 -13.67 -12.76 -6.06
N ARG A 11 -12.90 -13.65 -5.41
CA ARG A 11 -11.92 -13.25 -4.39
C ARG A 11 -10.82 -12.35 -4.95
N ARG A 12 -10.27 -12.68 -6.11
CA ARG A 12 -9.23 -11.87 -6.78
C ARG A 12 -9.74 -10.50 -7.21
N VAL A 13 -10.96 -10.45 -7.75
CA VAL A 13 -11.61 -9.18 -8.08
C VAL A 13 -11.79 -8.36 -6.81
N ALA A 14 -12.32 -8.96 -5.75
CA ALA A 14 -12.57 -8.28 -4.48
C ALA A 14 -11.28 -7.75 -3.83
N SER A 15 -10.18 -8.49 -3.87
CA SER A 15 -8.89 -8.03 -3.34
C SER A 15 -8.29 -6.91 -4.18
N ALA A 16 -8.43 -6.96 -5.51
CA ALA A 16 -7.85 -5.98 -6.43
C ALA A 16 -8.60 -4.64 -6.45
N VAL A 17 -9.88 -4.61 -6.07
CA VAL A 17 -10.73 -3.41 -6.13
C VAL A 17 -10.13 -2.20 -5.40
N PRO A 18 -9.67 -2.29 -4.14
CA PRO A 18 -9.13 -1.13 -3.42
C PRO A 18 -7.95 -0.49 -4.17
N ASP A 19 -7.02 -1.31 -4.65
CA ASP A 19 -5.82 -0.83 -5.32
C ASP A 19 -6.12 -0.30 -6.72
N LEU A 20 -6.95 -0.99 -7.49
CA LEU A 20 -7.41 -0.44 -8.77
C LEU A 20 -8.17 0.88 -8.57
N THR A 21 -8.96 1.00 -7.49
CA THR A 21 -9.68 2.24 -7.18
C THR A 21 -8.71 3.36 -6.84
N LEU A 22 -7.69 3.11 -6.02
CA LEU A 22 -6.64 4.09 -5.74
C LEU A 22 -5.88 4.45 -7.01
N GLY A 23 -5.44 3.47 -7.79
CA GLY A 23 -4.74 3.68 -9.06
C GLY A 23 -5.54 4.52 -10.06
N VAL A 24 -6.84 4.24 -10.22
CA VAL A 24 -7.76 5.05 -11.03
C VAL A 24 -7.93 6.45 -10.44
N SER A 25 -7.99 6.59 -9.11
CA SER A 25 -8.10 7.90 -8.45
C SER A 25 -6.86 8.77 -8.70
N TYR A 26 -5.66 8.18 -8.62
CA TYR A 26 -4.41 8.84 -9.00
C TYR A 26 -4.40 9.20 -10.49
N LEU A 27 -4.71 8.25 -11.38
CA LEU A 27 -4.73 8.50 -12.83
C LEU A 27 -5.71 9.60 -13.21
N THR A 28 -6.91 9.55 -12.64
CA THR A 28 -7.95 10.57 -12.87
C THR A 28 -7.49 11.92 -12.37
N THR A 29 -6.86 12.00 -11.19
CA THR A 29 -6.30 13.25 -10.66
C THR A 29 -5.13 13.76 -11.50
N TRP A 30 -4.33 12.87 -12.09
CA TRP A 30 -3.25 13.25 -12.99
C TRP A 30 -3.78 13.93 -14.26
N ILE A 31 -4.84 13.38 -14.84
CA ILE A 31 -5.48 13.91 -16.06
C ILE A 31 -6.33 15.14 -15.73
N SER A 32 -7.11 15.09 -14.65
CA SER A 32 -8.07 16.11 -14.22
C SER A 32 -8.00 16.30 -12.69
N PRO A 33 -7.11 17.17 -12.20
CA PRO A 33 -6.86 17.34 -10.76
C PRO A 33 -8.09 17.77 -9.95
N GLY A 34 -9.04 18.45 -10.59
CA GLY A 34 -10.27 18.92 -9.97
C GLY A 34 -11.37 17.87 -9.83
N ALA A 35 -11.22 16.67 -10.40
CA ALA A 35 -12.29 15.66 -10.46
C ALA A 35 -12.84 15.24 -9.08
N PHE A 36 -11.99 15.21 -8.06
CA PHE A 36 -12.36 14.87 -6.68
C PHE A 36 -12.31 16.06 -5.71
N GLY A 37 -12.34 17.28 -6.26
CA GLY A 37 -12.29 18.53 -5.50
C GLY A 37 -10.88 19.03 -5.20
N ALA A 38 -10.80 20.23 -4.62
CA ALA A 38 -9.56 21.01 -4.50
C ALA A 38 -8.51 20.42 -3.54
N ARG A 39 -8.79 19.34 -2.81
CA ARG A 39 -7.84 18.69 -1.88
C ARG A 39 -7.39 17.30 -2.34
N SER A 40 -7.76 16.88 -3.55
CA SER A 40 -7.40 15.58 -4.12
C SER A 40 -5.89 15.31 -4.03
N LEU A 41 -5.06 16.26 -4.48
CA LEU A 41 -3.61 16.16 -4.45
C LEU A 41 -3.06 16.00 -3.03
N HIS A 42 -3.58 16.75 -2.06
CA HIS A 42 -3.17 16.64 -0.65
C HIS A 42 -3.45 15.25 -0.08
N TYR A 43 -4.64 14.71 -0.36
CA TYR A 43 -5.02 13.38 0.13
C TYR A 43 -4.26 12.26 -0.57
N LEU A 44 -4.02 12.37 -1.87
CA LEU A 44 -3.21 11.41 -2.61
C LEU A 44 -1.74 11.46 -2.18
N THR A 45 -1.21 12.63 -1.83
CA THR A 45 0.11 12.73 -1.21
C THR A 45 0.16 12.00 0.12
N LEU A 46 -0.84 12.23 0.98
CA LEU A 46 -0.98 11.50 2.26
C LEU A 46 -1.06 10.00 2.05
N MET A 47 -1.75 9.53 1.02
CA MET A 47 -1.85 8.10 0.71
C MET A 47 -0.55 7.48 0.26
N ALA A 48 0.25 8.17 -0.55
CA ALA A 48 1.57 7.67 -0.92
C ALA A 48 2.49 7.59 0.32
N LEU A 49 2.47 8.61 1.17
CA LEU A 49 3.28 8.64 2.39
C LEU A 49 2.84 7.58 3.42
N LEU A 50 1.53 7.37 3.56
CA LEU A 50 1.00 6.33 4.42
C LEU A 50 1.38 4.95 3.90
N GLU A 51 1.29 4.73 2.59
CA GLU A 51 1.67 3.47 1.96
C GLU A 51 3.15 3.15 2.18
N PHE A 52 4.03 4.15 2.06
CA PHE A 52 5.44 3.99 2.44
C PHE A 52 5.60 3.46 3.86
N VAL A 53 4.89 4.06 4.82
CA VAL A 53 4.92 3.64 6.24
C VAL A 53 4.33 2.23 6.41
N VAL A 54 3.23 1.92 5.73
CA VAL A 54 2.56 0.62 5.83
C VAL A 54 3.45 -0.49 5.28
N ILE A 55 4.02 -0.33 4.09
CA ILE A 55 4.93 -1.31 3.49
C ILE A 55 6.15 -1.56 4.39
N HIS A 56 6.76 -0.49 4.92
CA HIS A 56 7.92 -0.62 5.81
C HIS A 56 7.56 -1.28 7.13
N SER A 57 6.50 -0.81 7.79
CA SER A 57 6.09 -1.35 9.09
C SER A 57 5.66 -2.81 9.01
N ALA A 58 5.01 -3.22 7.91
CA ALA A 58 4.62 -4.60 7.69
C ALA A 58 5.82 -5.56 7.70
N VAL A 59 6.99 -5.15 7.21
CA VAL A 59 8.22 -5.98 7.20
C VAL A 59 8.68 -6.27 8.61
N PHE A 60 8.92 -5.21 9.38
CA PHE A 60 9.51 -5.32 10.70
C PHE A 60 8.52 -5.99 11.66
N MET A 61 7.24 -5.60 11.59
CA MET A 61 6.20 -6.24 12.40
C MET A 61 5.98 -7.69 12.00
N GLY A 62 6.01 -8.02 10.71
CA GLY A 62 5.89 -9.40 10.21
C GLY A 62 7.05 -10.28 10.64
N ALA A 63 8.28 -9.79 10.53
CA ALA A 63 9.49 -10.48 10.98
C ALA A 63 9.44 -10.76 12.50
N VAL A 64 9.03 -9.78 13.30
CA VAL A 64 8.83 -9.95 14.74
C VAL A 64 7.71 -10.95 15.04
N ALA A 65 6.60 -10.89 14.29
CA ALA A 65 5.45 -11.77 14.49
C ALA A 65 5.78 -13.24 14.23
N VAL A 66 6.65 -13.52 13.25
CA VAL A 66 7.05 -14.87 12.83
C VAL A 66 8.25 -15.40 13.62
N GLY A 67 9.04 -14.54 14.25
CA GLY A 67 10.23 -14.93 15.02
C GLY A 67 9.93 -15.74 16.29
N GLU A 68 10.95 -16.41 16.81
CA GLU A 68 10.84 -17.36 17.94
C GLU A 68 10.78 -16.70 19.33
N ALA A 69 10.66 -15.36 19.39
CA ALA A 69 10.63 -14.65 20.66
C ALA A 69 9.41 -15.05 21.54
N PRO A 70 9.56 -15.07 22.87
CA PRO A 70 8.44 -15.23 23.79
C PRO A 70 7.33 -14.22 23.52
N ARG A 71 6.07 -14.60 23.76
CA ARG A 71 4.89 -13.79 23.45
C ARG A 71 4.91 -12.38 24.05
N SER A 72 5.43 -12.22 25.27
CA SER A 72 5.59 -10.92 25.93
C SER A 72 6.57 -10.01 25.16
N THR A 73 7.76 -10.54 24.85
CA THR A 73 8.78 -9.83 24.06
C THR A 73 8.28 -9.47 22.67
N ARG A 74 7.62 -10.41 21.97
CA ARG A 74 7.01 -10.17 20.66
C ARG A 74 5.99 -9.05 20.72
N THR A 75 5.09 -9.06 21.71
CA THR A 75 4.08 -8.02 21.89
C THR A 75 4.74 -6.67 22.15
N ALA A 76 5.74 -6.61 23.03
CA ALA A 76 6.48 -5.38 23.33
C ALA A 76 7.18 -4.81 22.09
N LEU A 77 7.80 -5.65 21.26
CA LEU A 77 8.45 -5.24 20.02
C LEU A 77 7.45 -4.69 19.00
N ILE A 78 6.30 -5.35 18.80
CA ILE A 78 5.27 -4.86 17.87
C ILE A 78 4.68 -3.54 18.35
N VAL A 79 4.39 -3.41 19.65
CA VAL A 79 3.91 -2.14 20.23
C VAL A 79 4.97 -1.05 20.08
N GLY A 80 6.24 -1.35 20.34
CA GLY A 80 7.35 -0.42 20.14
C GLY A 80 7.46 0.05 18.70
N LEU A 81 7.37 -0.87 17.73
CA LEU A 81 7.32 -0.53 16.30
C LEU A 81 6.10 0.32 15.95
N ALA A 82 4.93 0.01 16.50
CA ALA A 82 3.70 0.79 16.26
C ALA A 82 3.83 2.23 16.76
N VAL A 83 4.42 2.42 17.95
CA VAL A 83 4.72 3.75 18.50
C VAL A 83 5.75 4.48 17.63
N PHE A 84 6.83 3.81 17.23
CA PHE A 84 7.84 4.39 16.34
C PHE A 84 7.24 4.87 15.01
N TYR A 85 6.45 4.03 14.34
CA TYR A 85 5.80 4.40 13.08
C TYR A 85 4.71 5.47 13.26
N SER A 86 4.06 5.53 14.42
CA SER A 86 3.09 6.58 14.73
C SER A 86 3.70 7.97 14.68
N ILE A 87 4.99 8.13 14.98
CA ILE A 87 5.69 9.43 14.89
C ILE A 87 5.64 9.96 13.45
N PHE A 88 5.87 9.11 12.45
CA PHE A 88 5.80 9.48 11.03
C PHE A 88 4.36 9.80 10.62
N VAL A 89 3.41 8.95 10.97
CA VAL A 89 1.98 9.15 10.62
C VAL A 89 1.45 10.45 11.24
N VAL A 90 1.79 10.74 12.49
CA VAL A 90 1.44 12.00 13.16
C VAL A 90 2.15 13.18 12.49
N GLY A 91 3.43 13.05 12.13
CA GLY A 91 4.16 14.07 11.38
C GLY A 91 3.49 14.43 10.05
N PHE A 92 3.06 13.42 9.28
CA PHE A 92 2.31 13.63 8.04
C PHE A 92 0.93 14.26 8.30
N ALA A 93 0.22 13.78 9.32
CA ALA A 93 -1.08 14.32 9.70
C ALA A 93 -1.02 15.81 10.07
N LEU A 94 0.02 16.21 10.82
CA LEU A 94 0.29 17.61 11.15
C LEU A 94 0.67 18.42 9.90
N GLY A 95 1.59 17.91 9.07
CA GLY A 95 2.08 18.63 7.88
C GLY A 95 1.00 18.86 6.81
N LEU A 96 0.04 17.96 6.68
CA LEU A 96 -1.03 18.01 5.67
C LEU A 96 -2.41 18.34 6.26
N GLY A 97 -2.49 18.64 7.57
CA GLY A 97 -3.72 19.08 8.25
C GLY A 97 -4.84 18.04 8.25
N ALA A 98 -4.50 16.75 8.31
CA ALA A 98 -5.48 15.67 8.23
C ALA A 98 -5.16 14.58 9.26
N TRP A 99 -6.03 14.43 10.27
CA TRP A 99 -5.82 13.49 11.39
C TRP A 99 -6.29 12.05 11.13
N TRP A 100 -7.14 11.86 10.12
CA TRP A 100 -7.68 10.54 9.81
C TRP A 100 -6.62 9.44 9.55
N PRO A 101 -5.41 9.70 8.99
CA PRO A 101 -4.40 8.66 8.79
C PRO A 101 -3.91 8.07 10.11
N VAL A 102 -3.89 8.86 11.19
CA VAL A 102 -3.52 8.39 12.53
C VAL A 102 -4.53 7.36 13.03
N SER A 103 -5.83 7.67 12.90
CA SER A 103 -6.90 6.75 13.26
C SER A 103 -6.88 5.47 12.41
N ALA A 104 -6.69 5.61 11.09
CA ALA A 104 -6.61 4.48 10.18
C ALA A 104 -5.42 3.56 10.49
N PHE A 105 -4.24 4.14 10.74
CA PHE A 105 -3.05 3.39 11.13
C PHE A 105 -3.26 2.58 12.40
N TRP A 106 -3.83 3.17 13.45
CA TRP A 106 -4.08 2.45 14.70
C TRP A 106 -5.17 1.40 14.57
N LEU A 107 -6.23 1.65 13.79
CA LEU A 107 -7.26 0.65 13.53
C LEU A 107 -6.66 -0.59 12.83
N LEU A 108 -5.82 -0.37 11.81
CA LEU A 108 -5.12 -1.45 11.10
C LEU A 108 -4.11 -2.16 12.00
N THR A 109 -3.39 -1.42 12.83
CA THR A 109 -2.41 -1.98 13.78
C THR A 109 -3.11 -2.84 14.84
N LEU A 110 -4.20 -2.36 15.42
CA LEU A 110 -5.00 -3.10 16.39
C LEU A 110 -5.56 -4.38 15.77
N ASN A 111 -6.08 -4.32 14.54
CA ASN A 111 -6.52 -5.49 13.79
C ASN A 111 -5.39 -6.53 13.65
N ARG A 112 -4.18 -6.11 13.31
CA ARG A 112 -3.00 -7.02 13.22
C ARG A 112 -2.59 -7.57 14.59
N LEU A 113 -2.64 -6.75 15.64
CA LEU A 113 -2.33 -7.17 17.01
C LEU A 113 -3.28 -8.28 17.48
N THR A 114 -4.55 -8.28 17.06
CA THR A 114 -5.46 -9.38 17.40
C THR A 114 -4.93 -10.74 16.93
N GLY A 115 -4.40 -10.85 15.71
CA GLY A 115 -3.83 -12.11 15.21
C GLY A 115 -2.63 -12.60 16.03
N VAL A 116 -1.80 -11.67 16.52
CA VAL A 116 -0.66 -12.00 17.37
C VAL A 116 -1.09 -12.37 18.79
N LEU A 117 -2.05 -11.62 19.36
CA LEU A 117 -2.58 -11.84 20.71
C LEU A 117 -3.46 -13.09 20.78
N PHE A 118 -4.20 -13.43 19.74
CA PHE A 118 -5.03 -14.64 19.71
C PHE A 118 -4.32 -15.82 19.03
N SER A 119 -3.04 -15.66 18.73
CA SER A 119 -2.12 -16.73 18.32
C SER A 119 -2.54 -17.50 17.06
N THR A 120 -3.24 -16.83 16.13
CA THR A 120 -3.49 -17.34 14.78
C THR A 120 -2.23 -17.18 13.94
N ALA A 121 -1.14 -17.80 14.37
CA ALA A 121 0.15 -17.70 13.69
C ALA A 121 0.01 -18.32 12.28
N PRO A 122 0.40 -17.60 11.21
CA PRO A 122 0.30 -18.12 9.86
C PRO A 122 1.10 -19.42 9.70
N SER A 123 0.54 -20.37 8.96
CA SER A 123 1.21 -21.61 8.57
C SER A 123 2.34 -21.36 7.56
N GLY A 124 3.21 -22.34 7.28
CA GLY A 124 4.37 -22.17 6.39
C GLY A 124 4.02 -21.60 5.02
N GLN A 125 2.99 -22.13 4.36
CA GLN A 125 2.54 -21.63 3.05
C GLN A 125 1.98 -20.20 3.12
N GLU A 126 1.30 -19.84 4.20
CA GLU A 126 0.79 -18.49 4.41
C GLU A 126 1.93 -17.49 4.65
N LYS A 127 2.96 -17.87 5.41
CA LYS A 127 4.17 -17.07 5.61
C LYS A 127 4.88 -16.79 4.28
N ASP A 128 5.02 -17.81 3.43
CA ASP A 128 5.65 -17.67 2.11
C ASP A 128 4.84 -16.75 1.19
N ALA A 129 3.51 -16.90 1.19
CA ALA A 129 2.62 -16.03 0.43
C ALA A 129 2.71 -14.56 0.90
N MET A 130 2.69 -14.33 2.22
CA MET A 130 2.87 -13.00 2.81
C MET A 130 4.24 -12.39 2.46
N GLY A 131 5.31 -13.18 2.50
CA GLY A 131 6.65 -12.73 2.14
C GLY A 131 6.76 -12.32 0.67
N ARG A 132 6.15 -13.08 -0.24
CA ARG A 132 6.11 -12.75 -1.67
C ARG A 132 5.29 -11.50 -1.96
N ASP A 133 4.11 -11.38 -1.35
CA ASP A 133 3.25 -10.21 -1.48
C ASP A 133 3.96 -8.94 -1.03
N TRP A 134 4.62 -9.01 0.13
CA TRP A 134 5.45 -7.93 0.63
C TRP A 134 6.60 -7.58 -0.34
N ALA A 135 7.39 -8.57 -0.76
CA ALA A 135 8.53 -8.33 -1.65
C ALA A 135 8.08 -7.69 -2.97
N THR A 136 6.93 -8.13 -3.49
CA THR A 136 6.30 -7.56 -4.69
C THR A 136 5.89 -6.11 -4.47
N SER A 137 5.20 -5.82 -3.37
CA SER A 137 4.78 -4.45 -3.02
C SER A 137 5.97 -3.52 -2.87
N MET A 138 7.02 -3.95 -2.16
CA MET A 138 8.25 -3.17 -2.01
C MET A 138 8.96 -2.93 -3.35
N ALA A 139 9.09 -3.97 -4.18
CA ALA A 139 9.73 -3.88 -5.49
C ALA A 139 8.96 -2.93 -6.43
N LEU A 140 7.63 -3.01 -6.46
CA LEU A 140 6.79 -2.10 -7.23
C LEU A 140 6.88 -0.66 -6.71
N TYR A 141 6.80 -0.48 -5.38
CA TYR A 141 6.86 0.85 -4.77
C TYR A 141 8.19 1.54 -5.07
N ILE A 142 9.31 0.87 -4.80
CA ILE A 142 10.64 1.41 -5.10
C ILE A 142 10.82 1.57 -6.61
N GLY A 143 10.47 0.55 -7.40
CA GLY A 143 10.63 0.57 -8.86
C GLY A 143 9.93 1.77 -9.49
N TRP A 144 8.65 1.97 -9.19
CA TRP A 144 7.89 3.10 -9.75
C TRP A 144 8.30 4.44 -9.16
N ALA A 145 8.71 4.50 -7.88
CA ALA A 145 9.27 5.73 -7.31
C ALA A 145 10.52 6.16 -8.09
N PHE A 146 11.47 5.25 -8.33
CA PHE A 146 12.67 5.53 -9.11
C PHE A 146 12.34 5.89 -10.55
N VAL A 147 11.49 5.12 -11.23
CA VAL A 147 11.09 5.42 -12.61
C VAL A 147 10.52 6.82 -12.72
N THR A 148 9.61 7.23 -11.83
CA THR A 148 8.99 8.56 -11.90
C THR A 148 9.87 9.70 -11.41
N VAL A 149 10.92 9.42 -10.63
CA VAL A 149 11.96 10.38 -10.26
C VAL A 149 12.88 10.66 -11.46
N PHE A 150 13.32 9.64 -12.18
CA PHE A 150 14.36 9.77 -13.22
C PHE A 150 13.82 9.92 -14.64
N ALA A 151 12.67 9.32 -14.95
CA ALA A 151 12.07 9.43 -16.28
C ALA A 151 11.40 10.80 -16.48
N PRO A 152 11.29 11.29 -17.72
CA PRO A 152 10.42 12.41 -18.03
C PRO A 152 8.96 12.00 -17.82
N VAL A 153 8.31 12.55 -16.80
CA VAL A 153 6.89 12.31 -16.52
C VAL A 153 6.08 13.50 -17.06
N PRO A 154 5.05 13.27 -17.90
CA PRO A 154 4.21 14.37 -18.38
C PRO A 154 3.40 14.98 -17.24
N ARG A 155 3.19 16.29 -17.28
CA ARG A 155 2.39 17.00 -16.26
C ARG A 155 0.89 16.67 -16.33
N LEU A 156 0.41 16.35 -17.53
CA LEU A 156 -1.02 16.23 -17.86
C LEU A 156 -1.81 17.42 -17.29
N GLY A 157 -2.84 17.19 -16.48
CA GLY A 157 -3.69 18.25 -15.91
C GLY A 157 -3.04 19.04 -14.77
N ILE A 158 -1.92 18.57 -14.21
CA ILE A 158 -1.23 19.22 -13.08
C ILE A 158 -0.28 20.30 -13.62
N THR A 159 -0.87 21.42 -14.04
CA THR A 159 -0.12 22.60 -14.50
C THR A 159 0.59 23.31 -13.35
N ALA A 160 1.49 24.24 -13.67
CA ALA A 160 2.16 25.06 -12.65
C ALA A 160 1.17 25.84 -11.77
N ALA A 161 0.06 26.31 -12.33
CA ALA A 161 -0.99 27.00 -11.57
C ALA A 161 -1.70 26.05 -10.60
N VAL A 162 -2.02 24.82 -11.03
CA VAL A 162 -2.63 23.79 -10.17
C VAL A 162 -1.68 23.39 -9.04
N ALA A 163 -0.39 23.22 -9.35
CA ALA A 163 0.62 22.90 -8.35
C ALA A 163 0.76 24.04 -7.32
N ALA A 164 0.80 25.30 -7.79
CA ALA A 164 0.89 26.47 -6.93
C ALA A 164 -0.34 26.63 -6.02
N SER A 165 -1.55 26.35 -6.52
CA SER A 165 -2.78 26.43 -5.72
C SER A 165 -2.93 25.29 -4.70
N ASN A 166 -2.16 24.20 -4.85
CA ASN A 166 -2.17 23.02 -4.00
C ASN A 166 -0.87 22.85 -3.22
N ARG A 167 -0.12 23.94 -3.03
CA ARG A 167 1.20 23.86 -2.42
C ARG A 167 1.09 23.45 -0.95
N VAL A 168 1.75 22.35 -0.62
CA VAL A 168 1.94 21.89 0.77
C VAL A 168 3.17 22.60 1.35
N PRO A 169 3.18 22.97 2.65
CA PRO A 169 4.39 23.45 3.31
C PRO A 169 5.54 22.43 3.18
N GLY A 170 6.73 22.93 2.87
CA GLY A 170 7.94 22.11 2.74
C GLY A 170 8.64 22.27 1.39
N THR A 171 9.66 21.44 1.18
CA THR A 171 10.45 21.36 -0.06
C THR A 171 10.72 19.91 -0.41
N GLY A 172 11.05 19.64 -1.67
CA GLY A 172 11.42 18.32 -2.14
C GLY A 172 10.67 17.94 -3.41
N LEU A 173 11.23 17.00 -4.15
CA LEU A 173 10.78 16.68 -5.52
C LEU A 173 9.26 16.48 -5.63
N TRP A 174 8.65 15.71 -4.73
CA TRP A 174 7.21 15.42 -4.80
C TRP A 174 6.30 16.55 -4.30
N ILE A 175 6.85 17.53 -3.57
CA ILE A 175 6.15 18.76 -3.19
C ILE A 175 6.25 19.78 -4.33
N ASP A 176 7.43 19.92 -4.91
CA ASP A 176 7.71 20.88 -5.97
C ASP A 176 7.16 20.40 -7.35
N GLU A 177 7.14 19.08 -7.58
CA GLU A 177 6.66 18.42 -8.79
C GLU A 177 5.60 17.34 -8.46
N PRO A 178 4.41 17.73 -7.96
CA PRO A 178 3.39 16.78 -7.48
C PRO A 178 2.86 15.84 -8.58
N PHE A 179 2.98 16.22 -9.85
CA PHE A 179 2.61 15.34 -10.97
C PHE A 179 3.43 14.05 -11.03
N ARG A 180 4.69 14.07 -10.57
CA ARG A 180 5.52 12.86 -10.48
C ARG A 180 5.00 11.90 -9.42
N LEU A 181 4.62 12.44 -8.26
CA LEU A 181 4.04 11.65 -7.17
C LEU A 181 2.69 11.03 -7.59
N VAL A 182 1.86 11.79 -8.30
CA VAL A 182 0.57 11.28 -8.75
C VAL A 182 0.74 10.20 -9.82
N ALA A 183 1.66 10.39 -10.76
CA ALA A 183 2.02 9.36 -11.74
C ALA A 183 2.58 8.11 -11.05
N PHE A 184 3.40 8.29 -10.02
CA PHE A 184 3.94 7.21 -9.18
C PHE A 184 2.81 6.41 -8.53
N GLY A 185 1.90 7.08 -7.83
CA GLY A 185 0.76 6.42 -7.19
C GLY A 185 -0.13 5.69 -8.20
N ALA A 186 -0.38 6.29 -9.36
CA ALA A 186 -1.13 5.63 -10.43
C ALA A 186 -0.44 4.33 -10.88
N ALA A 187 0.85 4.39 -11.21
CA ALA A 187 1.59 3.24 -11.69
C ALA A 187 1.70 2.13 -10.63
N TYR A 188 2.01 2.51 -9.39
CA TYR A 188 2.10 1.59 -8.25
C TYR A 188 0.78 0.84 -8.03
N TYR A 189 -0.31 1.56 -7.74
CA TYR A 189 -1.58 0.93 -7.38
C TYR A 189 -2.25 0.19 -8.56
N LEU A 190 -2.11 0.69 -9.79
CA LEU A 190 -2.61 -0.04 -10.96
C LEU A 190 -1.84 -1.35 -11.16
N SER A 191 -0.50 -1.32 -11.04
CA SER A 191 0.30 -2.54 -11.17
C SER A 191 0.01 -3.54 -10.04
N ARG A 192 -0.17 -3.07 -8.80
CA ARG A 192 -0.59 -3.92 -7.67
C ARG A 192 -1.96 -4.54 -7.90
N GLY A 193 -2.94 -3.74 -8.31
CA GLY A 193 -4.30 -4.19 -8.64
C GLY A 193 -4.31 -5.27 -9.74
N VAL A 194 -3.53 -5.05 -10.80
CA VAL A 194 -3.36 -6.02 -11.89
C VAL A 194 -2.72 -7.32 -11.38
N LEU A 195 -1.65 -7.23 -10.59
CA LEU A 195 -0.99 -8.44 -10.06
C LEU A 195 -1.90 -9.26 -9.17
N GLU A 196 -2.78 -8.66 -8.37
CA GLU A 196 -3.75 -9.43 -7.59
C GLU A 196 -4.85 -10.06 -8.43
N LEU A 197 -5.27 -9.38 -9.51
CA LEU A 197 -6.29 -9.93 -10.41
C LEU A 197 -5.79 -11.20 -11.10
N PHE A 198 -4.51 -11.22 -11.49
CA PHE A 198 -3.92 -12.33 -12.22
C PHE A 198 -3.19 -13.34 -11.33
N ASP A 199 -2.78 -12.95 -10.12
CA ASP A 199 -1.97 -13.69 -9.15
C ASP A 199 -0.97 -14.64 -9.83
N PRO A 200 0.20 -14.14 -10.25
CA PRO A 200 1.20 -14.96 -10.93
C PRO A 200 1.81 -16.04 -10.03
N PHE A 201 1.51 -16.03 -8.73
CA PHE A 201 2.04 -16.96 -7.74
C PHE A 201 1.00 -17.97 -7.24
N ALA A 202 -0.21 -17.95 -7.80
CA ALA A 202 -1.19 -18.99 -7.54
C ALA A 202 -0.57 -20.34 -7.94
N PRO A 203 -0.60 -21.36 -7.06
CA PRO A 203 -0.12 -22.68 -7.43
C PRO A 203 -0.87 -23.12 -8.69
N ALA A 204 -0.13 -23.43 -9.75
CA ALA A 204 -0.70 -24.08 -10.92
C ALA A 204 -1.51 -25.26 -10.40
N ALA A 205 -2.83 -25.27 -10.68
CA ALA A 205 -3.74 -26.27 -10.14
C ALA A 205 -3.08 -27.63 -10.30
N ALA A 206 -2.67 -28.21 -9.17
CA ALA A 206 -1.89 -29.44 -9.16
C ALA A 206 -2.66 -30.42 -10.05
N SER A 207 -2.02 -30.87 -11.13
CA SER A 207 -2.54 -31.94 -11.95
C SER A 207 -2.84 -33.09 -10.99
N ILE A 208 -4.13 -33.27 -10.69
CA ILE A 208 -4.61 -34.38 -9.89
C ILE A 208 -4.28 -35.61 -10.73
N SER A 209 -3.12 -36.20 -10.52
CA SER A 209 -2.85 -37.55 -11.00
C SER A 209 -3.89 -38.43 -10.32
N PRO A 210 -4.77 -39.13 -11.07
CA PRO A 210 -5.62 -40.12 -10.47
C PRO A 210 -4.68 -41.21 -9.95
N VAL A 211 -4.60 -41.34 -8.63
CA VAL A 211 -4.05 -42.54 -8.01
C VAL A 211 -5.00 -43.67 -8.41
N VAL A 212 -4.54 -44.52 -9.32
CA VAL A 212 -5.12 -45.85 -9.59
C VAL A 212 -4.44 -46.84 -8.67
#